data_AF-A0A8H5MGX8-F1
#
_entry.id   AF-A0A8H5MGX8-F1
#
_cell.length_a   1.000
_cell.length_b   1.000
_cell.length_c   1.000
_cell.angle_alpha   90.00
_cell.angle_beta   90.00
_cell.angle_gamma   90.00
#
_symmetry.space_group_name_H-M   'P 1'
#
loop_
_entity.id
_entity.type
_entity.pdbx_description
1 polymer ?
#
loop_
_entity_poly.entity_id
_entity_poly.type
_entity_poly.pdbx_seq_one_letter_code
_entity_poly.pdbx_strand_id
1 'polypeptide(L)'
;MTASGPAVDEYPSLLWVIIPPALLISAYFTRKWYLARRLRVHGIGKGAPGFQTNVRRIRVTPEIAARLRRGEEVSPEEIAAASAKAEQDERDRVSPSIPAPTETSSSVSQASTPPEPVNEWLPSSINTPKKRAKGKRK
;
A
#
# COMPACT_ATOMS: atom_id res chain seq x y z
N MET A 1 29.95 -5.20 -51.39
CA MET A 1 29.12 -5.10 -50.16
C MET A 1 29.81 -4.12 -49.22
N THR A 2 29.38 -2.87 -49.21
CA THR A 2 29.85 -1.87 -48.24
C THR A 2 28.62 -1.11 -47.77
N ALA A 3 28.17 -1.43 -46.55
CA ALA A 3 27.06 -0.74 -45.90
C ALA A 3 27.57 0.64 -45.45
N SER A 4 27.09 1.71 -46.10
CA SER A 4 27.27 3.08 -45.61
C SER A 4 26.31 3.28 -44.44
N GLY A 5 26.86 3.33 -43.21
CA GLY A 5 26.09 3.76 -42.05
C GLY A 5 25.65 5.22 -42.20
N PRO A 6 24.49 5.61 -41.64
CA PRO A 6 23.99 6.98 -41.76
C PRO A 6 24.98 7.96 -41.13
N ALA A 7 25.33 9.01 -41.88
CA ALA A 7 26.22 10.07 -41.45
C ALA A 7 25.61 10.79 -40.23
N VAL A 8 26.21 10.58 -39.07
CA VAL A 8 25.79 11.20 -37.79
C VAL A 8 25.96 12.73 -37.84
N ASP A 9 26.71 13.24 -38.81
CA ASP A 9 27.04 14.66 -39.00
C ASP A 9 25.92 15.49 -39.67
N GLU A 10 24.87 14.87 -40.20
CA GLU A 10 23.83 15.58 -40.99
C GLU A 10 22.75 16.30 -40.18
N TYR A 11 22.72 16.15 -38.85
CA TYR A 11 21.61 16.66 -38.04
C TYR A 11 22.01 17.43 -36.76
N PRO A 12 22.89 18.45 -36.83
CA PRO A 12 23.18 19.31 -35.69
C PRO A 12 21.92 20.02 -35.18
N SER A 13 20.99 20.36 -36.07
CA SER A 13 19.70 20.99 -35.71
C SER A 13 18.74 20.03 -34.99
N LEU A 14 18.78 18.73 -35.30
CA LEU A 14 17.92 17.73 -34.66
C LEU A 14 18.27 17.53 -33.19
N LEU A 15 19.56 17.61 -32.83
CA LEU A 15 19.99 17.59 -31.43
C LEU A 15 19.37 18.74 -30.64
N TRP A 16 19.35 19.96 -31.19
CA TRP A 16 18.70 21.10 -30.54
C TRP A 16 17.18 20.95 -30.40
N VAL A 17 16.53 20.15 -31.25
CA VAL A 17 15.10 19.83 -31.15
C VAL A 17 14.84 18.70 -30.13
N ILE A 18 15.72 17.71 -30.03
CA ILE A 18 15.55 16.53 -29.16
C ILE A 18 16.01 16.79 -27.73
N ILE A 19 17.07 17.57 -27.52
CA ILE A 19 17.66 17.81 -26.20
C ILE A 19 16.63 18.43 -25.22
N PRO A 20 15.87 19.49 -25.57
CA PRO A 20 14.90 20.08 -24.64
C PRO A 20 13.79 19.12 -24.16
N PRO A 21 13.06 18.41 -25.05
CA PRO A 21 12.03 17.47 -24.60
C PRO A 21 12.64 16.26 -23.87
N ALA A 22 13.81 15.76 -24.28
CA ALA A 22 14.49 14.67 -23.57
C ALA A 22 14.89 15.07 -22.15
N LEU A 23 15.39 16.29 -21.94
CA LEU A 23 15.70 16.83 -20.61
C LEU A 23 14.43 16.97 -19.76
N LEU A 24 13.32 17.47 -20.31
CA LEU A 24 12.05 17.58 -19.59
C LEU A 24 11.51 16.21 -19.15
N ILE A 25 11.55 15.23 -20.04
CA ILE A 25 11.10 13.86 -19.74
C ILE A 25 12.01 13.25 -18.66
N SER A 26 13.33 13.38 -18.80
CA SER A 26 14.30 12.90 -17.81
C SER A 26 14.09 13.56 -16.43
N ALA A 27 13.94 14.88 -16.39
CA ALA A 27 13.66 15.64 -15.16
C ALA A 27 12.34 15.21 -14.51
N TYR A 28 11.32 14.93 -15.32
CA TYR A 28 10.04 14.43 -14.81
C TYR A 28 10.18 13.04 -14.16
N PHE A 29 10.86 12.10 -14.82
CA PHE A 29 11.05 10.75 -14.29
C PHE A 29 11.94 10.72 -13.05
N THR A 30 13.04 11.49 -13.03
CA THR A 30 13.91 11.63 -11.86
C THR A 30 13.16 12.22 -10.67
N ARG A 31 12.35 13.28 -10.87
CA ARG A 31 11.49 13.84 -9.82
C ARG A 31 10.46 12.84 -9.32
N LYS A 32 9.79 12.12 -10.22
CA LYS A 32 8.80 11.08 -9.86
C LYS A 32 9.43 9.98 -9.01
N TRP A 33 10.60 9.49 -9.42
CA TRP A 33 11.35 8.47 -8.68
C TRP A 33 11.84 8.98 -7.32
N TYR A 34 12.37 10.21 -7.26
CA TYR A 34 12.82 10.83 -6.03
C TYR A 34 11.69 10.97 -5.00
N LEU A 35 10.51 11.44 -5.42
CA LEU A 35 9.35 11.57 -4.55
C LEU A 35 8.87 10.19 -4.04
N ALA A 36 8.83 9.18 -4.91
CA ALA A 36 8.49 7.83 -4.52
C ALA A 36 9.50 7.26 -3.50
N ARG A 37 10.80 7.48 -3.72
CA ARG A 37 11.85 7.06 -2.78
C ARG A 37 11.75 7.80 -1.45
N ARG A 38 11.54 9.12 -1.48
CA ARG A 38 11.36 9.95 -0.28
C ARG A 38 10.13 9.51 0.52
N LEU A 39 9.02 9.16 -0.14
CA LEU A 39 7.85 8.59 0.53
C LEU A 39 8.12 7.19 1.11
N ARG A 40 8.96 6.37 0.49
CA ARG A 40 9.36 5.07 1.07
C ARG A 40 10.24 5.23 2.31
N VAL A 41 11.13 6.21 2.32
CA VAL A 41 12.08 6.41 3.43
C VAL A 41 11.46 7.23 4.55
N HIS A 42 10.78 8.34 4.21
CA HIS A 42 10.26 9.35 5.13
C HIS A 42 8.77 9.65 4.93
N GLY A 43 8.05 8.84 4.15
CA GLY A 43 6.64 9.09 3.89
C GLY A 43 5.74 8.76 5.06
N ILE A 44 4.46 8.98 4.80
CA ILE A 44 3.38 8.79 5.77
C ILE A 44 3.41 7.33 6.27
N GLY A 45 3.44 7.15 7.60
CA GLY A 45 3.48 5.84 8.25
C GLY A 45 4.88 5.29 8.59
N LYS A 46 5.98 5.97 8.20
CA LYS A 46 7.33 5.64 8.69
C LYS A 46 7.62 6.23 10.08
N GLY A 47 6.94 7.32 10.43
CA GLY A 47 7.01 7.97 11.75
C GLY A 47 8.05 9.06 11.81
N ALA A 48 7.88 9.95 12.79
CA ALA A 48 8.97 10.82 13.19
C ALA A 48 10.15 9.97 13.69
N PRO A 49 11.41 10.38 13.44
CA PRO A 49 12.56 9.69 14.01
C PRO A 49 12.39 9.58 15.53
N GLY A 50 12.41 8.34 16.05
CA GLY A 50 12.16 8.04 17.46
C GLY A 50 10.74 7.56 17.81
N PHE A 51 9.77 7.63 16.87
CA PHE A 51 8.42 7.11 17.07
C PHE A 51 8.16 5.86 16.22
N GLN A 52 7.79 4.75 16.87
CA GLN A 52 7.44 3.49 16.20
C GLN A 52 6.02 3.59 15.64
N THR A 53 5.87 4.08 14.40
CA THR A 53 4.54 4.27 13.77
C THR A 53 4.21 3.25 12.68
N ASN A 54 5.15 2.34 12.35
CA ASN A 54 4.96 1.29 11.35
C ASN A 54 4.71 -0.08 12.00
N VAL A 55 3.78 -0.13 12.95
CA VAL A 55 3.39 -1.39 13.60
C VAL A 55 2.33 -2.06 12.71
N ARG A 56 2.66 -3.25 12.19
CA ARG A 56 1.71 -4.06 11.42
C ARG A 56 0.63 -4.57 12.37
N ARG A 57 -0.64 -4.45 11.97
CA ARG A 57 -1.74 -5.11 12.68
C ARG A 57 -1.59 -6.62 12.51
N ILE A 58 -1.29 -7.32 13.60
CA ILE A 58 -1.23 -8.78 13.64
C ILE A 58 -2.66 -9.31 13.82
N ARG A 59 -3.03 -10.31 13.02
CA ARG A 59 -4.31 -11.01 13.20
C ARG A 59 -4.18 -11.93 14.41
N VAL A 60 -5.09 -11.78 15.37
CA VAL A 60 -5.13 -12.63 16.57
C VAL A 60 -5.80 -13.95 16.19
N THR A 61 -5.17 -15.07 16.54
CA THR A 61 -5.73 -16.41 16.31
C THR A 61 -6.99 -16.62 17.17
N PRO A 62 -7.95 -17.44 16.73
CA PRO A 62 -9.22 -17.63 17.46
C PRO A 62 -9.02 -18.16 18.88
N GLU A 63 -8.00 -18.99 19.11
CA GLU A 63 -7.65 -19.53 20.43
C GLU A 63 -7.20 -18.43 21.39
N ILE A 64 -6.28 -17.57 20.94
CA ILE A 64 -5.79 -16.45 21.73
C ILE A 64 -6.90 -15.43 21.97
N ALA A 65 -7.74 -15.17 20.96
CA ALA A 65 -8.88 -14.27 21.11
C ALA A 65 -9.87 -14.76 22.17
N ALA A 66 -10.09 -16.07 22.29
CA ALA A 66 -10.95 -16.65 23.32
C ALA A 66 -10.34 -16.51 24.72
N ARG A 67 -9.03 -16.72 24.86
CA ARG A 67 -8.32 -16.53 26.14
C ARG A 67 -8.34 -15.08 26.61
N LEU A 68 -8.10 -14.13 25.70
CA LEU A 68 -8.20 -12.70 25.98
C LEU A 68 -9.62 -12.31 26.43
N ARG A 69 -10.67 -12.87 25.80
CA ARG A 69 -12.06 -12.64 26.21
C ARG A 69 -12.39 -13.22 27.60
N ARG A 70 -11.71 -14.30 28.00
CA ARG A 70 -11.83 -14.90 29.32
C ARG A 70 -11.11 -14.07 30.41
N GLY A 71 -10.26 -13.12 30.02
CA GLY A 71 -9.45 -12.34 30.93
C GLY A 71 -8.18 -13.04 31.39
N GLU A 72 -7.72 -14.04 30.63
CA GLU A 72 -6.42 -14.70 30.87
C GLU A 72 -5.28 -13.82 30.34
N GLU A 73 -4.19 -13.68 31.10
CA GLU A 73 -3.01 -12.94 30.67
C GLU A 73 -2.21 -13.74 29.64
N VAL A 74 -2.23 -13.28 28.39
CA VAL A 74 -1.48 -13.90 27.29
C VAL A 74 -0.20 -13.10 27.04
N SER A 75 0.95 -13.76 27.06
CA SER A 75 2.22 -13.10 26.78
C SER A 75 2.35 -12.68 25.31
N PRO A 76 3.08 -11.59 24.98
CA PRO A 76 3.31 -11.19 23.59
C PRO A 76 3.98 -12.27 22.74
N GLU A 77 4.83 -13.09 23.35
CA GLU A 77 5.53 -14.19 22.69
C GLU A 77 4.57 -15.29 22.23
N GLU A 78 3.55 -15.60 23.05
CA GLU A 78 2.51 -16.56 22.68
C GLU A 78 1.65 -16.07 21.51
N ILE A 79 1.31 -14.78 21.49
CA ILE A 79 0.56 -14.16 20.39
C ILE A 79 1.39 -14.25 19.10
N ALA A 80 2.69 -13.95 19.18
CA ALA A 80 3.60 -14.03 18.05
C ALA A 80 3.73 -15.47 17.52
N ALA A 81 3.98 -16.44 18.41
CA ALA A 81 4.10 -17.85 18.07
C ALA A 81 2.82 -18.41 17.45
N ALA A 82 1.66 -18.10 18.05
CA ALA A 82 0.36 -18.53 17.52
C ALA A 82 0.07 -17.90 16.14
N SER A 83 0.38 -16.61 15.97
CA SER A 83 0.19 -15.94 14.68
C SER A 83 1.12 -16.49 13.58
N ALA A 84 2.38 -16.81 13.93
CA ALA A 84 3.33 -17.40 13.00
C ALA A 84 2.90 -18.80 12.56
N LYS A 85 2.40 -19.63 13.50
CA LYS A 85 1.87 -20.96 13.20
C LYS A 85 0.66 -20.90 12.29
N ALA A 86 -0.29 -19.99 12.57
CA ALA A 86 -1.47 -19.81 11.72
C ALA A 86 -1.10 -19.31 10.30
N GLU A 87 -0.09 -18.45 10.16
CA GLU A 87 0.37 -18.01 8.84
C GLU A 87 1.02 -19.15 8.04
N GLN A 88 1.73 -20.07 8.71
CA GLN A 88 2.27 -21.27 8.08
C GLN A 88 1.14 -22.21 7.61
N ASP A 89 0.17 -22.50 8.48
CA ASP A 89 -0.99 -23.34 8.15
C ASP A 89 -1.82 -22.75 6.99
N GLU A 90 -1.96 -21.42 6.92
CA GLU A 90 -2.61 -20.74 5.77
C GLU A 90 -1.81 -20.91 4.48
N ARG A 91 -0.47 -20.79 4.52
CA ARG A 91 0.39 -20.98 3.34
C ARG A 91 0.32 -22.41 2.81
N ASP A 92 0.34 -23.39 3.70
CA ASP A 92 0.29 -24.81 3.35
C ASP A 92 -1.09 -25.21 2.79
N ARG A 93 -2.18 -24.58 3.26
CA ARG A 93 -3.52 -24.79 2.69
C ARG A 93 -3.71 -24.16 1.30
N VAL A 94 -2.91 -23.14 0.94
CA VAL A 94 -3.08 -22.37 -0.31
C VAL A 94 -2.19 -22.89 -1.45
N SER A 95 -1.28 -23.82 -1.21
CA SER A 95 -0.55 -24.53 -2.28
C SER A 95 -0.95 -26.01 -2.28
N PRO A 96 -1.72 -26.51 -3.29
CA PRO A 96 -1.28 -26.51 -4.68
C PRO A 96 -2.39 -26.22 -5.73
N SER A 97 -2.16 -25.23 -6.61
CA SER A 97 -2.49 -25.18 -8.05
C SER A 97 -2.74 -23.73 -8.54
N ILE A 98 -1.86 -23.27 -9.43
CA ILE A 98 -2.02 -22.27 -10.52
C ILE A 98 -2.92 -21.03 -10.27
N PRO A 99 -2.40 -19.79 -10.48
CA PRO A 99 -3.17 -18.56 -10.26
C PRO A 99 -4.04 -18.17 -11.47
N ALA A 100 -5.32 -17.90 -11.22
CA ALA A 100 -6.18 -17.07 -12.07
C ALA A 100 -6.88 -16.03 -11.18
N PRO A 101 -6.93 -14.73 -11.56
CA PRO A 101 -7.56 -13.70 -10.75
C PRO A 101 -9.06 -13.71 -11.05
N THR A 102 -9.83 -14.43 -10.24
CA THR A 102 -11.30 -14.31 -10.27
C THR A 102 -11.72 -13.33 -9.18
N GLU A 103 -12.26 -12.21 -9.63
CA GLU A 103 -13.00 -11.23 -8.85
C GLU A 103 -14.18 -11.90 -8.13
N THR A 104 -13.99 -12.31 -6.89
CA THR A 104 -15.09 -12.62 -5.97
C THR A 104 -15.08 -11.51 -4.92
N SER A 105 -15.68 -10.35 -5.16
CA SER A 105 -17.11 -10.10 -4.93
C SER A 105 -17.71 -10.93 -3.78
N SER A 106 -17.05 -10.93 -2.63
CA SER A 106 -17.74 -11.14 -1.35
C SER A 106 -18.40 -9.82 -0.93
N SER A 107 -19.60 -9.63 -1.48
CA SER A 107 -20.70 -8.93 -0.85
C SER A 107 -20.90 -9.47 0.57
N VAL A 108 -20.13 -8.95 1.53
CA VAL A 108 -20.47 -9.08 2.94
C VAL A 108 -21.69 -8.21 3.15
N SER A 109 -22.84 -8.89 3.21
CA SER A 109 -24.12 -8.39 3.69
C SER A 109 -23.92 -7.36 4.80
N GLN A 110 -24.59 -6.22 4.64
CA GLN A 110 -24.80 -5.22 5.68
C GLN A 110 -25.47 -5.89 6.89
N ALA A 111 -24.69 -6.55 7.73
CA ALA A 111 -25.02 -6.74 9.13
C ALA A 111 -24.80 -5.37 9.78
N SER A 112 -25.89 -4.74 10.20
CA SER A 112 -25.92 -3.47 10.90
C SER A 112 -24.83 -3.39 11.96
N THR A 113 -23.74 -2.70 11.63
CA THR A 113 -22.73 -2.31 12.61
C THR A 113 -23.44 -1.39 13.61
N PRO A 114 -23.32 -1.62 14.93
CA PRO A 114 -23.76 -0.64 15.92
C PRO A 114 -23.12 0.72 15.59
N PRO A 115 -23.82 1.85 15.79
CA PRO A 115 -23.22 3.16 15.54
C PRO A 115 -21.91 3.25 16.34
N GLU A 116 -20.80 3.44 15.64
CA GLU A 116 -19.49 3.65 16.24
C GLU A 116 -19.60 4.81 17.24
N PRO A 117 -19.10 4.67 18.48
CA PRO A 117 -19.24 5.73 19.48
C PRO A 117 -18.63 7.01 18.92
N VAL A 118 -19.46 8.05 18.82
CA VAL A 118 -19.02 9.36 18.34
C VAL A 118 -17.86 9.80 19.21
N ASN A 119 -16.67 9.91 18.62
CA ASN A 119 -15.47 10.25 19.37
C ASN A 119 -15.56 11.70 19.84
N GLU A 120 -15.98 11.92 21.08
CA GLU A 120 -16.23 13.23 21.70
C GLU A 120 -14.97 14.12 21.77
N TRP A 121 -13.80 13.52 21.62
CA TRP A 121 -12.50 14.21 21.70
C TRP A 121 -12.13 14.95 20.41
N LEU A 122 -12.78 14.62 19.29
CA LEU A 122 -12.54 15.26 18.01
C LEU A 122 -13.57 16.37 17.78
N PRO A 123 -13.16 17.55 17.27
CA PRO A 123 -14.10 18.57 16.88
C PRO A 123 -15.07 18.01 15.82
N SER A 124 -16.35 18.40 15.92
CA SER A 124 -17.46 17.89 15.10
C SER A 124 -17.25 18.03 13.59
N SER A 125 -16.36 18.92 13.15
CA SER A 125 -15.97 19.11 11.76
C SER A 125 -15.21 17.92 11.14
N ILE A 126 -14.64 17.02 11.96
CA ILE A 126 -13.83 15.87 11.51
C ILE A 126 -14.61 14.55 11.60
N ASN A 127 -15.57 14.45 12.53
CA ASN A 127 -16.31 13.20 12.79
C ASN A 127 -17.35 12.84 11.73
N THR A 128 -17.74 13.76 10.85
CA THR A 128 -18.69 13.44 9.78
C THR A 128 -17.96 12.99 8.52
N PRO A 129 -18.15 11.74 8.05
CA PRO A 129 -17.53 11.29 6.81
C PRO A 129 -18.07 12.10 5.63
N LYS A 130 -17.28 13.06 5.14
CA LYS A 130 -17.63 13.86 3.96
C LYS A 130 -17.67 12.93 2.74
N LYS A 131 -18.89 12.56 2.31
CA LYS A 131 -19.11 11.79 1.07
C LYS A 131 -18.45 12.52 -0.10
N ARG A 132 -17.31 12.01 -0.55
CA ARG A 132 -16.61 12.52 -1.73
C ARG A 132 -17.47 12.22 -2.96
N ALA A 133 -17.96 13.27 -3.62
CA ALA A 133 -18.74 13.14 -4.84
C ALA A 133 -17.90 12.43 -5.91
N LYS A 134 -18.37 11.27 -6.37
CA LYS A 134 -17.73 10.46 -7.41
C LYS A 134 -17.88 11.21 -8.74
N GLY A 135 -16.80 11.87 -9.19
CA GLY A 135 -16.79 12.60 -10.45
C GLY A 135 -17.08 11.67 -11.63
N LYS A 136 -18.10 12.02 -12.43
CA LYS A 136 -18.40 11.41 -13.73
C LYS A 136 -17.27 11.77 -14.68
N ARG A 137 -16.49 10.79 -15.15
CA ARG A 137 -15.56 11.00 -16.28
C ARG A 137 -16.40 11.19 -17.55
N LYS A 138 -16.20 12.29 -18.25
CA LYS A 138 -16.59 12.47 -19.65
C LYS A 138 -15.48 11.92 -20.53
#